data_AF-E1R754-F1
#
_entry.id   AF-E1R754-F1
#
_cell.length_a   1.000
_cell.length_b   1.000
_cell.length_c   1.000
_cell.angle_alpha   90.00
_cell.angle_beta   90.00
_cell.angle_gamma   90.00
#
_symmetry.space_group_name_H-M   'P 1'
#
loop_
_entity.id
_entity.type
_entity.pdbx_description
1 polymer ?
#
loop_
_entity_poly.entity_id
_entity_poly.type
_entity_poly.pdbx_seq_one_letter_code
_entity_poly.pdbx_strand_id
1 'polypeptide(L)'
;MKSGRSFPLWLLLALFFLSVLPHVGAGPIHLGNNLGLDPPTGWEYVGGDDQSVTFAPSGEGGYLRLKIYEGDTWDDADTMVNDLIELLAADEQQTDAFSYRERNARFSDILIFPGDGIAFHGYLIAIEGARLDIVLMALTDPDRFSAMSTVLLSGLDSFSMSDDDRLRPGPVTSYLFDEHGGEKRLSSFTFEDSHESLVYDSVDIEAAAWVIEREANLLVTYAGTPLAAEAWQRYYRIIYRDSYHRLDPLYRVLDRVISRSDNDGGLTKRELASRLLGWVQGFSYRRSGGVSDLDGPLAVAVSGEGDCDSRGLLLAAVLNHFGIDSVLMVSDVYGHSLVGTDVVGNGARFAFGGKNYLVAETTAKVAIGMIDASMADPAKWIGIDFFRHSR
;
A
#
# COMPACT_ATOMS: atom_id res chain seq x y z
N MET A 1 -18.76 -6.67 -50.62
CA MET A 1 -18.62 -5.21 -50.44
C MET A 1 -19.53 -4.76 -49.30
N LYS A 2 -19.02 -4.78 -48.07
CA LYS A 2 -19.47 -3.93 -46.96
C LYS A 2 -18.20 -3.28 -46.45
N SER A 3 -18.16 -1.95 -46.56
CA SER A 3 -17.00 -1.13 -46.25
C SER A 3 -16.71 -1.18 -44.76
N GLY A 4 -15.67 -1.92 -44.38
CA GLY A 4 -15.03 -1.78 -43.07
C GLY A 4 -14.48 -0.37 -42.97
N ARG A 5 -15.02 0.42 -42.04
CA ARG A 5 -14.36 1.64 -41.61
C ARG A 5 -13.21 1.23 -40.71
N SER A 6 -12.03 1.06 -41.29
CA SER A 6 -10.76 1.05 -40.56
C SER A 6 -10.62 2.40 -39.88
N PHE A 7 -10.93 2.45 -38.58
CA PHE A 7 -10.50 3.58 -37.74
C PHE A 7 -8.97 3.49 -37.63
N PRO A 8 -8.22 4.56 -37.92
CA PRO A 8 -6.76 4.51 -37.79
C PRO A 8 -6.41 4.37 -36.31
N LEU A 9 -5.61 3.34 -35.97
CA LEU A 9 -5.12 3.02 -34.61
C LEU A 9 -4.46 4.24 -33.92
N TRP A 10 -3.87 5.14 -34.71
CA TRP A 10 -3.33 6.43 -34.27
C TRP A 10 -4.36 7.37 -33.62
N LEU A 11 -5.65 7.27 -33.96
CA LEU A 11 -6.70 8.11 -33.36
C LEU A 11 -7.13 7.62 -31.97
N LEU A 12 -6.98 6.32 -31.69
CA LEU A 12 -7.19 5.72 -30.37
C LEU A 12 -6.04 6.05 -29.41
N LEU A 13 -4.82 6.18 -29.93
CA LEU A 13 -3.65 6.70 -29.20
C LEU A 13 -3.63 8.24 -29.13
N ALA A 14 -4.13 8.98 -30.12
CA ALA A 14 -4.12 10.46 -30.10
C ALA A 14 -5.12 11.07 -29.11
N LEU A 15 -6.14 10.32 -28.69
CA LEU A 15 -7.02 10.70 -27.57
C LEU A 15 -6.35 10.51 -26.19
N PHE A 16 -5.07 10.10 -26.13
CA PHE A 16 -4.27 9.98 -24.89
C PHE A 16 -3.72 11.29 -24.33
N PHE A 17 -3.70 12.38 -25.08
CA PHE A 17 -3.02 13.60 -24.62
C PHE A 17 -3.95 14.81 -24.67
N LEU A 18 -3.87 15.59 -23.59
CA LEU A 18 -4.49 16.89 -23.35
C LEU A 18 -5.87 16.89 -22.69
N SER A 19 -5.84 16.86 -21.36
CA SER A 19 -6.48 17.95 -20.61
C SER A 19 -5.56 18.42 -19.49
N VAL A 20 -5.13 19.69 -19.55
CA VAL A 20 -4.33 20.32 -18.48
C VAL A 20 -5.29 20.70 -17.37
N LEU A 21 -5.39 19.85 -16.35
CA LEU A 21 -5.98 20.18 -15.06
C LEU A 21 -4.86 20.61 -14.09
N PRO A 22 -5.18 21.44 -13.08
CA PRO A 22 -4.19 21.92 -12.11
C PRO A 22 -3.54 20.75 -11.36
N HIS A 23 -2.25 20.90 -11.02
CA HIS A 23 -1.45 19.93 -10.27
C HIS A 23 -2.25 19.24 -9.16
N VAL A 24 -2.70 18.01 -9.43
CA VAL A 24 -3.13 17.09 -8.39
C VAL A 24 -1.85 16.43 -7.89
N GLY A 25 -1.33 16.93 -6.78
CA GLY A 25 -0.15 16.37 -6.13
C GLY A 25 -0.36 14.89 -5.81
N ALA A 26 0.72 14.11 -5.87
CA ALA A 26 0.70 12.66 -5.70
C ALA A 26 0.25 12.27 -4.28
N GLY A 27 -0.98 11.79 -4.21
CA GLY A 27 -1.58 11.11 -3.08
C GLY A 27 -2.61 10.12 -3.64
N PRO A 28 -3.22 9.28 -2.79
CA PRO A 28 -4.26 8.36 -3.24
C PRO A 28 -5.37 9.09 -3.99
N ILE A 29 -5.69 8.60 -5.18
CA ILE A 29 -6.74 9.16 -6.02
C ILE A 29 -7.96 8.26 -5.91
N HIS A 30 -9.09 8.91 -5.65
CA HIS A 30 -10.41 8.30 -5.69
C HIS A 30 -10.97 8.48 -7.09
N LEU A 31 -11.14 7.37 -7.77
CA LEU A 31 -11.79 7.35 -9.07
C LEU A 31 -13.28 7.09 -8.86
N GLY A 32 -14.09 7.34 -9.89
CA GLY A 32 -15.50 6.94 -9.86
C GLY A 32 -15.65 5.47 -9.44
N ASN A 33 -16.80 5.12 -8.87
CA ASN A 33 -17.12 3.75 -8.44
C ASN A 33 -16.35 3.21 -7.20
N ASN A 34 -15.78 4.10 -6.37
CA ASN A 34 -15.00 3.80 -5.17
C ASN A 34 -13.67 3.08 -5.43
N LEU A 35 -13.17 3.14 -6.67
CA LEU A 35 -11.86 2.61 -7.02
C LEU A 35 -10.75 3.51 -6.46
N GLY A 36 -9.63 2.92 -6.08
CA GLY A 36 -8.46 3.63 -5.58
C GLY A 36 -7.21 3.32 -6.40
N LEU A 37 -6.34 4.31 -6.55
CA LEU A 37 -4.99 4.13 -7.08
C LEU A 37 -4.06 5.09 -6.32
N ASP A 38 -2.84 4.66 -6.01
CA ASP A 38 -1.81 5.49 -5.37
C ASP A 38 -0.55 5.47 -6.24
N PRO A 39 -0.53 6.31 -7.32
CA PRO A 39 0.55 6.31 -8.29
C PRO A 39 1.92 6.49 -7.64
N PRO A 40 3.01 6.01 -8.27
CA PRO A 40 4.34 6.25 -7.76
C PRO A 40 4.64 7.74 -7.61
N THR A 41 5.47 8.10 -6.61
CA THR A 41 5.84 9.49 -6.33
C THR A 41 6.38 10.20 -7.57
N GLY A 42 5.92 11.44 -7.81
CA GLY A 42 6.29 12.21 -9.00
C GLY A 42 5.62 11.79 -10.30
N TRP A 43 4.66 10.85 -10.27
CA TRP A 43 3.77 10.55 -11.39
C TRP A 43 2.53 11.44 -11.33
N GLU A 44 2.22 12.07 -12.45
CA GLU A 44 1.15 13.05 -12.58
C GLU A 44 0.05 12.54 -13.52
N TYR A 45 -1.17 13.01 -13.31
CA TYR A 45 -2.28 12.73 -14.24
C TYR A 45 -2.00 13.39 -15.60
N VAL A 46 -2.04 12.60 -16.67
CA VAL A 46 -1.78 13.09 -18.04
C VAL A 46 -2.99 13.01 -18.98
N GLY A 47 -4.02 12.25 -18.61
CA GLY A 47 -5.25 12.15 -19.41
C GLY A 47 -6.17 11.02 -18.98
N GLY A 48 -7.41 11.07 -19.46
CA GLY A 48 -8.47 10.13 -19.11
C GLY A 48 -9.87 10.70 -19.27
N ASP A 49 -10.86 9.87 -18.94
CA ASP A 49 -12.29 10.17 -18.89
C ASP A 49 -12.91 9.55 -17.63
N ASP A 50 -14.24 9.49 -17.55
CA ASP A 50 -14.96 8.87 -16.43
C ASP A 50 -14.70 7.36 -16.30
N GLN A 51 -14.21 6.73 -17.37
CA GLN A 51 -13.92 5.30 -17.45
C GLN A 51 -12.41 5.01 -17.53
N SER A 52 -11.54 6.02 -17.56
CA SER A 52 -10.11 5.79 -17.74
C SER A 52 -9.27 6.89 -17.11
N VAL A 53 -8.12 6.52 -16.56
CA VAL A 53 -7.12 7.48 -16.10
C VAL A 53 -5.73 6.98 -16.44
N THR A 54 -4.84 7.90 -16.81
CA THR A 54 -3.44 7.63 -17.13
C THR A 54 -2.55 8.56 -16.33
N PHE A 55 -1.52 7.99 -15.72
CA PHE A 55 -0.46 8.66 -15.00
C PHE A 55 0.88 8.43 -15.68
N ALA A 56 1.75 9.44 -15.67
CA ALA A 56 3.11 9.34 -16.17
C ALA A 56 4.04 10.20 -15.30
N PRO A 57 5.34 9.88 -15.18
CA PRO A 57 6.28 10.74 -14.51
C PRO A 57 6.39 12.11 -15.23
N SER A 58 6.88 13.13 -14.53
CA SER A 58 7.17 14.46 -15.11
C SER A 58 8.25 14.44 -16.21
N GLY A 59 9.02 13.35 -16.32
CA GLY A 59 9.90 13.04 -17.45
C GLY A 59 9.33 11.91 -18.33
N GLU A 60 10.00 11.58 -19.42
CA GLU A 60 9.51 10.55 -20.34
C GLU A 60 9.65 9.13 -19.76
N GLY A 61 8.88 8.20 -20.33
CA GLY A 61 9.14 6.76 -20.38
C GLY A 61 8.43 5.86 -19.38
N GLY A 62 7.29 6.25 -18.82
CA GLY A 62 6.45 5.33 -18.03
C GLY A 62 4.99 5.74 -18.07
N TYR A 63 4.08 4.77 -18.10
CA TYR A 63 2.64 4.99 -18.11
C TYR A 63 1.96 4.00 -17.18
N LEU A 64 1.06 4.48 -16.33
CA LEU A 64 0.21 3.68 -15.45
C LEU A 64 -1.22 4.06 -15.78
N ARG A 65 -2.00 3.09 -16.25
CA ARG A 65 -3.34 3.31 -16.74
C ARG A 65 -4.32 2.37 -16.07
N LEU A 66 -5.46 2.93 -15.69
CA LEU A 66 -6.67 2.19 -15.34
C LEU A 66 -7.70 2.46 -16.44
N LYS A 67 -8.35 1.41 -16.94
CA LYS A 67 -9.55 1.48 -17.77
C LYS A 67 -10.64 0.60 -17.15
N ILE A 68 -11.85 1.14 -17.14
CA ILE A 68 -13.05 0.56 -16.56
C ILE A 68 -13.99 0.26 -17.74
N TYR A 69 -14.55 -0.94 -17.74
CA TYR A 69 -15.62 -1.36 -18.63
C TYR A 69 -16.86 -1.70 -17.80
N GLU A 70 -18.01 -1.78 -18.45
CA GLU A 70 -19.20 -2.34 -17.80
C GLU A 70 -18.92 -3.79 -17.40
N GLY A 71 -19.51 -4.26 -16.30
CA GLY A 71 -19.37 -5.67 -15.92
C GLY A 71 -20.01 -6.60 -16.93
N ASP A 72 -19.52 -7.84 -16.98
CA ASP A 72 -19.94 -8.84 -17.96
C ASP A 72 -19.71 -8.38 -19.42
N THR A 73 -18.72 -7.49 -19.66
CA THR A 73 -18.28 -7.16 -21.03
C THR A 73 -17.66 -8.39 -21.68
N TRP A 74 -16.96 -9.19 -20.88
CA TRP A 74 -16.41 -10.48 -21.25
C TRP A 74 -17.02 -11.61 -20.41
N ASP A 75 -17.16 -12.78 -21.01
CA ASP A 75 -17.71 -13.97 -20.34
C ASP A 75 -16.78 -14.48 -19.22
N ASP A 76 -15.46 -14.30 -19.37
CA ASP A 76 -14.44 -14.66 -18.40
C ASP A 76 -13.13 -13.87 -18.61
N ALA A 77 -12.23 -13.97 -17.62
CA ALA A 77 -10.95 -13.28 -17.63
C ALA A 77 -9.99 -13.75 -18.75
N ASP A 78 -10.12 -14.98 -19.26
CA ASP A 78 -9.31 -15.48 -20.39
C ASP A 78 -9.73 -14.78 -21.68
N THR A 79 -11.02 -14.68 -21.92
CA THR A 79 -11.59 -13.98 -23.08
C THR A 79 -11.24 -12.50 -23.02
N MET A 80 -11.34 -11.89 -21.83
CA MET A 80 -10.95 -10.50 -21.60
C MET A 80 -9.49 -10.23 -21.96
N VAL A 81 -8.55 -11.04 -21.46
CA VAL A 81 -7.12 -10.80 -21.72
C VAL A 81 -6.77 -11.04 -23.19
N ASN A 82 -7.34 -12.07 -23.82
CA ASN A 82 -7.10 -12.39 -25.24
C ASN A 82 -7.59 -11.25 -26.17
N ASP A 83 -8.80 -10.74 -25.93
CA ASP A 83 -9.35 -9.62 -26.68
C ASP A 83 -8.51 -8.35 -26.51
N LEU A 84 -8.00 -8.09 -25.30
CA LEU A 84 -7.13 -6.96 -25.02
C LEU A 84 -5.76 -7.09 -25.73
N ILE A 85 -5.17 -8.28 -25.73
CA ILE A 85 -3.91 -8.56 -26.45
C ILE A 85 -4.10 -8.32 -27.95
N GLU A 86 -5.19 -8.80 -28.55
CA GLU A 86 -5.50 -8.56 -29.97
C GLU A 86 -5.73 -7.07 -30.24
N LEU A 87 -6.54 -6.40 -29.40
CA LEU A 87 -6.85 -4.97 -29.54
C LEU A 87 -5.60 -4.09 -29.47
N LEU A 88 -4.67 -4.44 -28.59
CA LEU A 88 -3.41 -3.71 -28.42
C LEU A 88 -2.38 -4.06 -29.48
N ALA A 89 -2.60 -5.10 -30.29
CA ALA A 89 -1.57 -5.73 -31.13
C ALA A 89 -0.31 -6.05 -30.29
N ALA A 90 -0.53 -6.64 -29.11
CA ALA A 90 0.52 -7.02 -28.19
C ALA A 90 1.04 -8.44 -28.50
N ASP A 91 2.34 -8.63 -28.29
CA ASP A 91 2.97 -9.94 -28.19
C ASP A 91 3.01 -10.34 -26.71
N GLU A 92 2.24 -11.38 -26.38
CA GLU A 92 2.16 -11.94 -25.04
C GLU A 92 3.41 -12.76 -24.73
N GLN A 93 4.16 -12.34 -23.71
CA GLN A 93 5.35 -13.09 -23.26
C GLN A 93 4.96 -14.17 -22.25
N GLN A 94 4.08 -13.82 -21.32
CA GLN A 94 3.56 -14.70 -20.29
C GLN A 94 2.22 -14.16 -19.80
N THR A 95 1.25 -15.04 -19.57
CA THR A 95 0.01 -14.75 -18.85
C THR A 95 -0.28 -15.82 -17.83
N ASP A 96 -0.54 -15.39 -16.59
CA ASP A 96 -0.92 -16.28 -15.51
C ASP A 96 -2.30 -15.92 -14.95
N ALA A 97 -3.03 -16.95 -14.54
CA ALA A 97 -4.29 -16.81 -13.84
C ALA A 97 -4.08 -16.64 -12.34
N PHE A 98 -4.85 -15.74 -11.72
CA PHE A 98 -4.90 -15.61 -10.27
C PHE A 98 -6.29 -15.13 -9.81
N SER A 99 -6.52 -15.20 -8.49
CA SER A 99 -7.68 -14.60 -7.86
C SER A 99 -7.30 -13.25 -7.28
N TYR A 100 -8.09 -12.23 -7.56
CA TYR A 100 -7.97 -10.94 -6.88
C TYR A 100 -9.31 -10.57 -6.25
N ARG A 101 -9.37 -10.58 -4.91
CA ARG A 101 -10.60 -10.25 -4.18
C ARG A 101 -11.79 -11.11 -4.62
N GLU A 102 -11.54 -12.42 -4.71
CA GLU A 102 -12.51 -13.45 -5.14
C GLU A 102 -12.99 -13.31 -6.60
N ARG A 103 -12.23 -12.58 -7.43
CA ARG A 103 -12.50 -12.40 -8.86
C ARG A 103 -11.44 -13.09 -9.70
N ASN A 104 -11.85 -13.61 -10.85
CA ASN A 104 -10.91 -14.15 -11.81
C ASN A 104 -10.11 -13.01 -12.43
N ALA A 105 -8.79 -13.14 -12.39
CA ALA A 105 -7.89 -12.15 -12.96
C ALA A 105 -6.78 -12.82 -13.78
N ARG A 106 -6.20 -12.04 -14.69
CA ARG A 106 -5.04 -12.40 -15.49
C ARG A 106 -3.97 -11.36 -15.30
N PHE A 107 -2.74 -11.82 -15.08
CA PHE A 107 -1.55 -11.00 -15.04
C PHE A 107 -0.69 -11.36 -16.25
N SER A 108 -0.40 -10.39 -17.11
CA SER A 108 0.35 -10.61 -18.35
C SER A 108 1.57 -9.68 -18.46
N ASP A 109 2.70 -10.24 -18.89
CA ASP A 109 3.85 -9.50 -19.43
C ASP A 109 3.65 -9.35 -20.95
N ILE A 110 3.59 -8.11 -21.42
CA ILE A 110 3.19 -7.78 -22.79
C ILE A 110 4.17 -6.82 -23.47
N LEU A 111 4.40 -7.06 -24.76
CA LEU A 111 5.18 -6.21 -25.64
C LEU A 111 4.30 -5.69 -26.79
N ILE A 112 4.00 -4.40 -26.80
CA ILE A 112 3.07 -3.77 -27.75
C ILE A 112 3.85 -3.14 -28.90
N PHE A 113 3.44 -3.44 -30.14
CA PHE A 113 4.01 -2.86 -31.37
C PHE A 113 2.91 -2.17 -32.21
N PRO A 114 2.51 -0.94 -31.87
CA PRO A 114 1.42 -0.25 -32.55
C PRO A 114 1.77 0.18 -34.00
N GLY A 115 3.03 0.02 -34.43
CA GLY A 115 3.56 0.45 -35.73
C GLY A 115 4.51 1.65 -35.60
N ASP A 116 5.10 2.06 -36.72
CA ASP A 116 6.00 3.22 -36.88
C ASP A 116 7.21 3.28 -35.93
N GLY A 117 7.73 2.13 -35.50
CA GLY A 117 8.97 2.04 -34.70
C GLY A 117 8.81 2.43 -33.24
N ILE A 118 7.57 2.64 -32.77
CA ILE A 118 7.24 2.77 -31.35
C ILE A 118 6.96 1.37 -30.81
N ALA A 119 7.43 1.08 -29.60
CA ALA A 119 7.13 -0.15 -28.89
C ALA A 119 6.98 0.16 -27.40
N PHE A 120 6.16 -0.62 -26.70
CA PHE A 120 6.01 -0.53 -25.26
C PHE A 120 6.14 -1.92 -24.63
N HIS A 121 6.88 -2.02 -23.54
CA HIS A 121 6.98 -3.24 -22.73
C HIS A 121 6.42 -2.94 -21.34
N GLY A 122 5.65 -3.87 -20.79
CA GLY A 122 5.12 -3.72 -19.46
C GLY A 122 4.18 -4.84 -19.05
N TYR A 123 3.31 -4.50 -18.11
CA TYR A 123 2.38 -5.45 -17.51
C TYR A 123 0.93 -5.02 -17.76
N LEU A 124 0.07 -6.00 -17.95
CA LEU A 124 -1.38 -5.88 -18.08
C LEU A 124 -2.02 -6.73 -16.98
N ILE A 125 -2.97 -6.17 -16.24
CA ILE A 125 -3.83 -6.93 -15.33
C ILE A 125 -5.27 -6.76 -15.78
N ALA A 126 -5.92 -7.87 -16.13
CA ALA A 126 -7.34 -7.93 -16.44
C ALA A 126 -8.08 -8.58 -15.27
N ILE A 127 -9.09 -7.90 -14.73
CA ILE A 127 -9.87 -8.36 -13.58
C ILE A 127 -11.34 -8.37 -14.01
N GLU A 128 -11.90 -9.57 -14.14
CA GLU A 128 -13.29 -9.76 -14.53
C GLU A 128 -14.24 -9.46 -13.35
N GLY A 129 -15.43 -8.99 -13.67
CA GLY A 129 -16.42 -8.73 -12.66
C GLY A 129 -17.82 -8.39 -13.14
N ALA A 130 -18.82 -9.02 -12.51
CA ALA A 130 -20.26 -8.77 -12.68
C ALA A 130 -20.76 -7.32 -12.53
N ARG A 131 -19.94 -6.38 -12.01
CA ARG A 131 -20.29 -4.95 -11.94
C ARG A 131 -19.43 -4.11 -12.87
N LEU A 132 -18.13 -4.40 -12.89
CA LEU A 132 -17.12 -3.67 -13.64
C LEU A 132 -16.03 -4.67 -14.00
N ASP A 133 -15.63 -4.66 -15.26
CA ASP A 133 -14.38 -5.26 -15.71
C ASP A 133 -13.27 -4.19 -15.65
N ILE A 134 -12.12 -4.56 -15.08
CA ILE A 134 -11.02 -3.63 -14.82
C ILE A 134 -9.78 -4.05 -15.60
N VAL A 135 -9.20 -3.08 -16.29
CA VAL A 135 -7.92 -3.22 -16.98
C VAL A 135 -6.92 -2.26 -16.35
N LEU A 136 -5.84 -2.80 -15.80
CA LEU A 136 -4.67 -2.04 -15.38
C LEU A 136 -3.54 -2.29 -16.38
N MET A 137 -2.81 -1.24 -16.74
CA MET A 137 -1.61 -1.35 -17.56
C MET A 137 -0.50 -0.50 -16.95
N ALA A 138 0.71 -1.05 -16.88
CA ALA A 138 1.91 -0.29 -16.54
C ALA A 138 2.98 -0.56 -17.58
N LEU A 139 3.30 0.45 -18.39
CA LEU A 139 4.07 0.33 -19.63
C LEU A 139 5.25 1.31 -19.64
N THR A 140 6.31 0.96 -20.36
CA THR A 140 7.49 1.79 -20.61
C THR A 140 8.09 1.48 -21.97
N ASP A 141 9.10 2.22 -22.39
CA ASP A 141 9.90 1.88 -23.57
C ASP A 141 10.68 0.58 -23.29
N PRO A 142 10.79 -0.37 -24.26
CA PRO A 142 11.45 -1.66 -24.02
C PRO A 142 12.88 -1.55 -23.46
N ASP A 143 13.64 -0.56 -23.94
CA ASP A 143 15.01 -0.31 -23.47
C ASP A 143 15.10 0.12 -21.99
N ARG A 144 13.97 0.55 -21.41
CA ARG A 144 13.86 1.03 -20.03
C ARG A 144 13.16 0.05 -19.11
N PHE A 145 12.56 -1.01 -19.63
CA PHE A 145 11.77 -1.97 -18.85
C PHE A 145 12.53 -2.52 -17.65
N SER A 146 13.78 -2.94 -17.82
CA SER A 146 14.59 -3.46 -16.71
C SER A 146 14.81 -2.44 -15.58
N ALA A 147 14.85 -1.15 -15.89
CA ALA A 147 15.05 -0.08 -14.91
C ALA A 147 13.73 0.40 -14.27
N MET A 148 12.59 0.14 -14.93
CA MET A 148 11.28 0.63 -14.50
C MET A 148 10.35 -0.45 -13.97
N SER A 149 10.65 -1.73 -14.17
CA SER A 149 9.81 -2.86 -13.76
C SER A 149 9.35 -2.74 -12.29
N THR A 150 10.24 -2.38 -11.38
CA THR A 150 9.91 -2.20 -9.95
C THR A 150 8.87 -1.10 -9.74
N VAL A 151 8.99 0.05 -10.41
CA VAL A 151 8.05 1.18 -10.23
C VAL A 151 6.72 0.91 -10.93
N LEU A 152 6.73 0.18 -12.05
CA LEU A 152 5.53 -0.27 -12.75
C LEU A 152 4.72 -1.25 -11.87
N LEU A 153 5.38 -2.25 -11.29
CA LEU A 153 4.75 -3.19 -10.37
C LEU A 153 4.19 -2.50 -9.12
N SER A 154 4.94 -1.58 -8.50
CA SER A 154 4.44 -0.81 -7.36
C SER A 154 3.23 0.06 -7.72
N GLY A 155 3.19 0.61 -8.94
CA GLY A 155 2.05 1.36 -9.46
C GLY A 155 0.80 0.48 -9.59
N LEU A 156 0.93 -0.69 -10.21
CA LEU A 156 -0.18 -1.65 -10.36
C LEU A 156 -0.68 -2.15 -9.01
N ASP A 157 0.23 -2.45 -8.10
CA ASP A 157 -0.07 -2.98 -6.77
C ASP A 157 -0.74 -1.95 -5.85
N SER A 158 -0.74 -0.68 -6.25
CA SER A 158 -1.45 0.37 -5.52
C SER A 158 -2.96 0.39 -5.78
N PHE A 159 -3.45 -0.38 -6.75
CA PHE A 159 -4.86 -0.39 -7.13
C PHE A 159 -5.76 -1.02 -6.06
N SER A 160 -6.95 -0.44 -5.81
CA SER A 160 -7.99 -1.02 -4.95
C SER A 160 -9.37 -0.98 -5.62
N MET A 161 -10.15 -2.06 -5.44
CA MET A 161 -11.51 -2.20 -6.01
C MET A 161 -12.60 -1.47 -5.21
N SER A 162 -12.30 -1.10 -3.97
CA SER A 162 -13.21 -0.41 -3.08
C SER A 162 -12.45 0.40 -2.04
N ASP A 163 -13.18 1.12 -1.19
CA ASP A 163 -12.62 1.81 -0.03
C ASP A 163 -12.05 0.83 1.01
N ASP A 164 -12.69 -0.33 1.23
CA ASP A 164 -12.21 -1.39 2.15
C ASP A 164 -10.90 -2.02 1.62
N ASP A 165 -10.81 -2.21 0.31
CA ASP A 165 -9.63 -2.81 -0.31
C ASP A 165 -8.38 -1.91 -0.24
N ARG A 166 -8.51 -0.65 0.19
CA ARG A 166 -7.34 0.24 0.40
C ARG A 166 -6.45 -0.18 1.55
N LEU A 167 -6.93 -1.07 2.42
CA LEU A 167 -6.16 -1.64 3.52
C LEU A 167 -5.82 -3.11 3.28
N ARG A 168 -5.94 -3.56 2.03
CA ARG A 168 -5.63 -4.92 1.58
C ARG A 168 -4.50 -4.92 0.56
N PRO A 169 -3.80 -6.05 0.38
CA PRO A 169 -2.83 -6.23 -0.69
C PRO A 169 -3.39 -5.85 -2.06
N GLY A 170 -2.51 -5.35 -2.92
CA GLY A 170 -2.83 -5.04 -4.30
C GLY A 170 -2.81 -6.28 -5.21
N PRO A 171 -3.18 -6.11 -6.48
CA PRO A 171 -3.27 -7.23 -7.41
C PRO A 171 -1.91 -7.89 -7.70
N VAL A 172 -0.79 -7.18 -7.62
CA VAL A 172 0.53 -7.77 -7.86
C VAL A 172 0.93 -8.66 -6.69
N THR A 173 0.73 -8.18 -5.46
CA THR A 173 1.04 -8.95 -4.27
C THR A 173 0.09 -10.16 -4.14
N SER A 174 -1.21 -10.00 -4.42
CA SER A 174 -2.16 -11.14 -4.47
C SER A 174 -1.81 -12.17 -5.54
N TYR A 175 -1.27 -11.75 -6.69
CA TYR A 175 -0.79 -12.66 -7.74
C TYR A 175 0.42 -13.48 -7.27
N LEU A 176 1.42 -12.82 -6.66
CA LEU A 176 2.65 -13.48 -6.23
C LEU A 176 2.45 -14.36 -4.99
N PHE A 177 1.54 -13.97 -4.10
CA PHE A 177 1.29 -14.62 -2.83
C PHE A 177 -0.20 -14.99 -2.76
N ASP A 178 -0.51 -16.20 -3.22
CA ASP A 178 -1.86 -16.75 -3.35
C ASP A 178 -2.79 -16.36 -2.17
N GLU A 179 -3.94 -15.78 -2.49
CA GLU A 179 -4.96 -15.36 -1.51
C GLU A 179 -5.54 -16.55 -0.71
N HIS A 180 -5.39 -17.79 -1.19
CA HIS A 180 -5.86 -18.99 -0.48
C HIS A 180 -5.00 -19.36 0.74
N GLY A 181 -3.90 -18.65 0.97
CA GLY A 181 -3.05 -18.77 2.15
C GLY A 181 -2.01 -19.90 2.06
N GLY A 182 -0.95 -19.75 2.84
CA GLY A 182 0.13 -20.71 2.99
C GLY A 182 0.02 -21.55 4.27
N GLU A 183 1.18 -21.97 4.79
CA GLU A 183 1.26 -22.78 6.00
C GLU A 183 0.82 -21.95 7.21
N LYS A 184 -0.22 -22.43 7.91
CA LYS A 184 -0.64 -21.87 9.20
C LYS A 184 0.35 -22.24 10.29
N ARG A 185 0.88 -21.23 10.98
CA ARG A 185 1.82 -21.37 12.09
C ARG A 185 1.20 -20.87 13.39
N LEU A 186 1.72 -21.38 14.50
CA LEU A 186 1.34 -20.98 15.85
C LEU A 186 2.53 -20.25 16.48
N SER A 187 2.32 -19.03 16.96
CA SER A 187 3.26 -18.34 17.86
C SER A 187 2.59 -18.06 19.19
N SER A 188 3.40 -17.91 20.24
CA SER A 188 2.96 -17.46 21.55
C SER A 188 3.51 -16.09 21.84
N PHE A 189 2.71 -15.20 22.42
CA PHE A 189 3.17 -13.90 22.89
C PHE A 189 2.57 -13.58 24.26
N THR A 190 3.24 -12.69 24.98
CA THR A 190 2.76 -12.16 26.26
C THR A 190 2.20 -10.76 26.05
N PHE A 191 1.00 -10.52 26.56
CA PHE A 191 0.41 -9.20 26.67
C PHE A 191 0.04 -8.96 28.14
N GLU A 192 0.77 -8.04 28.77
CA GLU A 192 0.71 -7.83 30.22
C GLU A 192 0.96 -9.14 30.98
N ASP A 193 0.00 -9.61 31.79
CA ASP A 193 0.12 -10.87 32.52
C ASP A 193 -0.46 -12.08 31.75
N SER A 194 -1.05 -11.85 30.57
CA SER A 194 -1.68 -12.91 29.76
C SER A 194 -0.70 -13.54 28.77
N HIS A 195 -0.77 -14.87 28.65
CA HIS A 195 -0.02 -15.65 27.66
C HIS A 195 -1.01 -16.11 26.58
N GLU A 196 -0.83 -15.60 25.37
CA GLU A 196 -1.74 -15.83 24.26
C GLU A 196 -1.08 -16.59 23.12
N SER A 197 -1.92 -17.24 22.33
CA SER A 197 -1.53 -17.92 21.11
C SER A 197 -2.08 -17.19 19.90
N LEU A 198 -1.21 -16.96 18.92
CA LEU A 198 -1.54 -16.37 17.62
C LEU A 198 -1.37 -17.44 16.54
N VAL A 199 -2.46 -17.75 15.84
CA VAL A 199 -2.40 -18.49 14.58
C VAL A 199 -2.29 -17.48 13.45
N TYR A 200 -1.28 -17.62 12.61
CA TYR A 200 -1.02 -16.73 11.48
C TYR A 200 -0.60 -17.54 10.24
N ASP A 201 -0.65 -16.92 9.08
CA ASP A 201 -0.13 -17.51 7.86
C ASP A 201 1.33 -17.11 7.63
N SER A 202 2.21 -18.07 7.37
CA SER A 202 3.60 -17.77 7.04
C SER A 202 3.73 -16.94 5.76
N VAL A 203 2.82 -17.12 4.80
CA VAL A 203 2.82 -16.35 3.55
C VAL A 203 2.58 -14.85 3.81
N ASP A 204 1.87 -14.50 4.89
CA ASP A 204 1.61 -13.10 5.23
C ASP A 204 2.90 -12.35 5.61
N ILE A 205 3.83 -13.04 6.29
CA ILE A 205 5.13 -12.48 6.64
C ILE A 205 6.02 -12.37 5.39
N GLU A 206 6.01 -13.40 4.54
CA GLU A 206 6.80 -13.43 3.31
C GLU A 206 6.35 -12.34 2.32
N ALA A 207 5.04 -12.19 2.12
CA ALA A 207 4.47 -11.17 1.25
C ALA A 207 4.78 -9.76 1.75
N ALA A 208 4.61 -9.50 3.06
CA ALA A 208 4.92 -8.20 3.65
C ALA A 208 6.43 -7.86 3.49
N ALA A 209 7.32 -8.84 3.69
CA ALA A 209 8.76 -8.64 3.49
C ALA A 209 9.09 -8.31 2.02
N TRP A 210 8.43 -8.97 1.07
CA TRP A 210 8.62 -8.68 -0.35
C TRP A 210 8.15 -7.27 -0.73
N VAL A 211 6.99 -6.83 -0.24
CA VAL A 211 6.48 -5.47 -0.45
C VAL A 211 7.44 -4.45 0.16
N ILE A 212 7.90 -4.66 1.39
CA ILE A 212 8.84 -3.79 2.09
C ILE A 212 10.13 -3.60 1.27
N GLU A 213 10.74 -4.70 0.82
CA GLU A 213 12.00 -4.62 0.05
C GLU A 213 11.77 -4.01 -1.34
N ARG A 214 10.65 -4.32 -2.02
CA ARG A 214 10.30 -3.68 -3.30
C ARG A 214 10.18 -2.16 -3.15
N GLU A 215 9.42 -1.69 -2.16
CA GLU A 215 9.20 -0.26 -1.93
C GLU A 215 10.47 0.43 -1.41
N ALA A 216 11.32 -0.25 -0.65
CA ALA A 216 12.61 0.29 -0.21
C ALA A 216 13.56 0.52 -1.40
N ASN A 217 13.63 -0.43 -2.33
CA ASN A 217 14.41 -0.26 -3.57
C ASN A 217 13.93 0.95 -4.39
N LEU A 218 12.62 1.23 -4.40
CA LEU A 218 12.09 2.44 -5.01
C LEU A 218 12.44 3.69 -4.22
N LEU A 219 12.27 3.67 -2.90
CA LEU A 219 12.55 4.81 -2.02
C LEU A 219 13.99 5.32 -2.20
N VAL A 220 14.97 4.42 -2.29
CA VAL A 220 16.39 4.77 -2.48
C VAL A 220 16.62 5.62 -3.74
N THR A 221 15.83 5.43 -4.80
CA THR A 221 15.95 6.24 -6.03
C THR A 221 15.56 7.71 -5.86
N TYR A 222 14.80 8.03 -4.80
CA TYR A 222 14.39 9.40 -4.48
C TYR A 222 15.35 10.10 -3.51
N ALA A 223 16.39 9.42 -3.00
CA ALA A 223 17.34 10.00 -2.06
C ALA A 223 18.02 11.25 -2.65
N GLY A 224 18.00 12.35 -1.89
CA GLY A 224 18.57 13.63 -2.31
C GLY A 224 17.75 14.40 -3.37
N THR A 225 16.59 13.89 -3.78
CA THR A 225 15.67 14.59 -4.69
C THR A 225 14.67 15.45 -3.92
N PRO A 226 14.04 16.47 -4.55
CA PRO A 226 12.95 17.23 -3.94
C PRO A 226 11.73 16.39 -3.55
N LEU A 227 11.60 15.17 -4.10
CA LEU A 227 10.49 14.26 -3.86
C LEU A 227 10.74 13.28 -2.70
N ALA A 228 11.91 13.33 -2.06
CA ALA A 228 12.31 12.36 -1.03
C ALA A 228 11.29 12.23 0.11
N ALA A 229 10.76 13.35 0.61
CA ALA A 229 9.78 13.34 1.70
C ALA A 229 8.45 12.67 1.27
N GLU A 230 7.98 12.96 0.05
CA GLU A 230 6.76 12.37 -0.50
C GLU A 230 6.94 10.87 -0.76
N ALA A 231 8.09 10.47 -1.31
CA ALA A 231 8.44 9.08 -1.53
C ALA A 231 8.47 8.29 -0.22
N TRP A 232 9.00 8.89 0.84
CA TRP A 232 9.03 8.27 2.16
C TRP A 232 7.63 8.10 2.75
N GLN A 233 6.74 9.08 2.54
CA GLN A 233 5.33 8.95 2.92
C GLN A 233 4.61 7.84 2.17
N ARG A 234 4.83 7.74 0.86
CA ARG A 234 4.24 6.66 0.04
C ARG A 234 4.78 5.29 0.46
N TYR A 235 6.07 5.16 0.69
CA TYR A 235 6.72 3.94 1.14
C TYR A 235 6.00 3.31 2.35
N TYR A 236 5.82 4.07 3.44
CA TYR A 236 5.09 3.55 4.61
C TYR A 236 3.61 3.34 4.36
N ARG A 237 2.97 4.17 3.53
CA ARG A 237 1.55 4.04 3.20
C ARG A 237 1.25 2.73 2.47
N ILE A 238 2.10 2.33 1.52
CA ILE A 238 1.98 1.05 0.80
C ILE A 238 2.19 -0.14 1.75
N ILE A 239 3.24 -0.09 2.60
CA ILE A 239 3.51 -1.15 3.57
C ILE A 239 2.36 -1.29 4.58
N TYR A 240 1.87 -0.17 5.10
CA TYR A 240 0.74 -0.15 6.02
C TYR A 240 -0.50 -0.77 5.38
N ARG A 241 -0.81 -0.39 4.14
CA ARG A 241 -1.91 -0.97 3.37
C ARG A 241 -1.79 -2.48 3.23
N ASP A 242 -0.63 -2.99 2.82
CA ASP A 242 -0.43 -4.43 2.67
C ASP A 242 -0.58 -5.16 4.02
N SER A 243 -0.09 -4.55 5.09
CA SER A 243 0.01 -5.18 6.41
C SER A 243 -1.26 -5.13 7.24
N TYR A 244 -2.17 -4.18 6.99
CA TYR A 244 -3.26 -3.85 7.92
C TYR A 244 -4.17 -5.06 8.20
N HIS A 245 -4.73 -5.69 7.16
CA HIS A 245 -5.60 -6.85 7.35
C HIS A 245 -4.85 -8.15 7.68
N ARG A 246 -3.53 -8.21 7.45
CA ARG A 246 -2.69 -9.33 7.92
C ARG A 246 -2.63 -9.37 9.46
N LEU A 247 -2.95 -8.25 10.13
CA LEU A 247 -3.06 -8.17 11.59
C LEU A 247 -4.44 -8.56 12.14
N ASP A 248 -5.44 -8.85 11.31
CA ASP A 248 -6.78 -9.24 11.78
C ASP A 248 -6.74 -10.38 12.83
N PRO A 249 -5.94 -11.46 12.68
CA PRO A 249 -5.85 -12.50 13.70
C PRO A 249 -5.28 -11.99 15.03
N LEU A 250 -4.24 -11.15 14.98
CA LEU A 250 -3.63 -10.54 16.16
C LEU A 250 -4.63 -9.62 16.87
N TYR A 251 -5.32 -8.76 16.12
CA TYR A 251 -6.34 -7.86 16.64
C TYR A 251 -7.42 -8.64 17.40
N ARG A 252 -7.96 -9.72 16.83
CA ARG A 252 -8.99 -10.55 17.51
C ARG A 252 -8.49 -11.18 18.81
N VAL A 253 -7.21 -11.52 18.91
CA VAL A 253 -6.61 -12.03 20.16
C VAL A 253 -6.48 -10.90 21.17
N LEU A 254 -5.90 -9.77 20.78
CA LEU A 254 -5.73 -8.60 21.65
C LEU A 254 -7.08 -8.08 22.16
N ASP A 255 -8.08 -7.93 21.28
CA ASP A 255 -9.44 -7.48 21.62
C ASP A 255 -10.08 -8.38 22.67
N ARG A 256 -9.91 -9.69 22.53
CA ARG A 256 -10.40 -10.67 23.51
C ARG A 256 -9.72 -10.52 24.86
N VAL A 257 -8.39 -10.34 24.90
CA VAL A 257 -7.64 -10.17 26.16
C VAL A 257 -8.00 -8.87 26.85
N ILE A 258 -8.02 -7.78 26.08
CA ILE A 258 -8.37 -6.45 26.57
C ILE A 258 -9.79 -6.45 27.12
N SER A 259 -10.75 -7.01 26.39
CA SER A 259 -12.15 -7.12 26.82
C SER A 259 -12.33 -7.96 28.09
N ARG A 260 -11.51 -9.00 28.29
CA ARG A 260 -11.54 -9.79 29.54
C ARG A 260 -10.99 -9.02 30.75
N SER A 261 -10.03 -8.14 30.51
CA SER A 261 -9.41 -7.32 31.56
C SER A 261 -10.21 -6.06 31.91
N ASP A 262 -11.08 -5.59 31.01
CA ASP A 262 -11.95 -4.43 31.21
C ASP A 262 -13.25 -4.81 31.94
N ASN A 263 -13.10 -5.19 33.22
CA ASN A 263 -14.19 -5.73 34.06
C ASN A 263 -15.43 -4.83 34.16
N ASP A 264 -15.27 -3.50 33.99
CA ASP A 264 -16.32 -2.51 34.20
C ASP A 264 -16.71 -1.74 32.91
N GLY A 265 -16.15 -2.11 31.75
CA GLY A 265 -16.42 -1.44 30.46
C GLY A 265 -15.96 0.03 30.42
N GLY A 266 -14.97 0.37 31.24
CA GLY A 266 -14.54 1.74 31.52
C GLY A 266 -13.23 2.13 30.85
N LEU A 267 -12.58 1.22 30.11
CA LEU A 267 -11.27 1.46 29.52
C LEU A 267 -11.32 2.62 28.52
N THR A 268 -10.62 3.71 28.86
CA THR A 268 -10.52 4.86 27.97
C THR A 268 -9.58 4.56 26.79
N LYS A 269 -9.77 5.26 25.66
CA LYS A 269 -8.84 5.18 24.51
C LYS A 269 -7.38 5.46 24.91
N ARG A 270 -7.14 6.38 25.86
CA ARG A 270 -5.79 6.70 26.35
C ARG A 270 -5.18 5.54 27.13
N GLU A 271 -5.96 4.89 27.99
CA GLU A 271 -5.48 3.73 28.76
C GLU A 271 -5.19 2.55 27.82
N LEU A 272 -6.09 2.27 26.87
CA LEU A 272 -5.85 1.26 25.84
C LEU A 272 -4.57 1.55 25.04
N ALA A 273 -4.41 2.80 24.58
CA ALA A 273 -3.19 3.18 23.86
C ALA A 273 -1.92 3.04 24.71
N SER A 274 -2.00 3.33 26.02
CA SER A 274 -0.87 3.19 26.94
C SER A 274 -0.51 1.72 27.17
N ARG A 275 -1.49 0.82 27.26
CA ARG A 275 -1.28 -0.63 27.42
C ARG A 275 -0.61 -1.23 26.18
N LEU A 276 -1.12 -0.90 25.00
CA LEU A 276 -0.54 -1.31 23.72
C LEU A 276 0.87 -0.75 23.52
N LEU A 277 1.11 0.51 23.89
CA LEU A 277 2.45 1.10 23.89
C LEU A 277 3.40 0.34 24.80
N GLY A 278 2.99 0.03 26.03
CA GLY A 278 3.80 -0.72 26.99
C GLY A 278 4.19 -2.11 26.49
N TRP A 279 3.27 -2.79 25.79
CA TRP A 279 3.51 -4.07 25.12
C TRP A 279 4.60 -3.95 24.05
N VAL A 280 4.46 -3.03 23.10
CA VAL A 280 5.45 -2.84 22.02
C VAL A 280 6.80 -2.36 22.55
N GLN A 281 6.82 -1.51 23.58
CA GLN A 281 8.07 -1.13 24.26
C GLN A 281 8.80 -2.34 24.88
N GLY A 282 8.09 -3.45 25.15
CA GLY A 282 8.66 -4.70 25.66
C GLY A 282 9.54 -5.45 24.67
N PHE A 283 9.50 -5.09 23.39
CA PHE A 283 10.18 -5.83 22.33
C PHE A 283 11.68 -5.55 22.33
N SER A 284 12.45 -6.52 21.83
CA SER A 284 13.91 -6.42 21.69
C SER A 284 14.28 -5.65 20.44
N TYR A 285 15.30 -4.78 20.53
CA TYR A 285 15.70 -3.95 19.38
C TYR A 285 16.49 -4.79 18.40
N ARG A 286 16.05 -4.84 17.15
CA ARG A 286 16.70 -5.59 16.08
C ARG A 286 16.48 -4.91 14.74
N ARG A 287 17.50 -4.98 13.91
CA ARG A 287 17.53 -4.52 12.52
C ARG A 287 17.58 -5.74 11.60
N SER A 288 16.75 -5.77 10.55
CA SER A 288 16.57 -6.93 9.67
C SER A 288 17.73 -7.11 8.68
N GLY A 289 18.48 -6.05 8.38
CA GLY A 289 19.67 -6.06 7.52
C GLY A 289 19.37 -6.07 6.00
N GLY A 290 18.11 -5.92 5.58
CA GLY A 290 17.70 -5.74 4.19
C GLY A 290 17.99 -4.33 3.66
N VAL A 291 17.55 -4.03 2.43
CA VAL A 291 17.64 -2.64 1.90
C VAL A 291 16.83 -1.70 2.79
N SER A 292 15.68 -2.20 3.26
CA SER A 292 14.79 -1.44 4.10
C SER A 292 15.21 -1.36 5.57
N ASP A 293 15.91 -2.38 6.05
CA ASP A 293 16.15 -2.65 7.48
C ASP A 293 14.88 -2.74 8.36
N LEU A 294 13.70 -2.88 7.72
CA LEU A 294 12.37 -2.91 8.34
C LEU A 294 11.82 -4.35 8.35
N ASP A 295 11.23 -4.76 9.47
CA ASP A 295 10.34 -5.92 9.58
C ASP A 295 8.87 -5.50 9.54
N GLY A 296 8.03 -6.30 8.85
CA GLY A 296 6.60 -6.05 8.75
C GLY A 296 5.85 -6.26 10.09
N PRO A 297 4.72 -5.56 10.34
CA PRO A 297 4.02 -5.59 11.63
C PRO A 297 3.71 -6.98 12.19
N LEU A 298 3.25 -7.92 11.36
CA LEU A 298 2.94 -9.28 11.81
C LEU A 298 4.20 -10.04 12.24
N ALA A 299 5.31 -9.88 11.52
CA ALA A 299 6.60 -10.49 11.86
C ALA A 299 7.13 -9.94 13.20
N VAL A 300 6.98 -8.63 13.43
CA VAL A 300 7.34 -7.95 14.68
C VAL A 300 6.50 -8.47 15.85
N ALA A 301 5.18 -8.60 15.65
CA ALA A 301 4.29 -9.13 16.68
C ALA A 301 4.59 -10.61 17.03
N VAL A 302 4.97 -11.42 16.04
CA VAL A 302 5.30 -12.85 16.22
C VAL A 302 6.65 -13.04 16.91
N SER A 303 7.65 -12.24 16.55
CA SER A 303 9.01 -12.37 17.06
C SER A 303 9.25 -11.63 18.38
N GLY A 304 8.51 -10.54 18.63
CA GLY A 304 8.81 -9.61 19.71
C GLY A 304 10.10 -8.82 19.48
N GLU A 305 10.50 -8.67 18.21
CA GLU A 305 11.74 -8.00 17.78
C GLU A 305 11.43 -6.98 16.67
N GLY A 306 12.14 -5.86 16.66
CA GLY A 306 12.06 -4.86 15.60
C GLY A 306 12.71 -3.54 16.00
N ASP A 307 12.95 -2.68 15.02
CA ASP A 307 13.52 -1.34 15.21
C ASP A 307 12.42 -0.30 15.53
N CYS A 308 12.77 0.99 15.51
CA CYS A 308 11.81 2.07 15.76
C CYS A 308 10.66 2.07 14.74
N ASP A 309 10.97 1.84 13.46
CA ASP A 309 10.02 1.91 12.35
C ASP A 309 9.04 0.74 12.40
N SER A 310 9.57 -0.46 12.55
CA SER A 310 8.82 -1.70 12.70
C SER A 310 7.84 -1.66 13.86
N ARG A 311 8.31 -1.21 15.03
CA ARG A 311 7.48 -1.07 16.23
C ARG A 311 6.43 0.03 16.07
N GLY A 312 6.82 1.15 15.46
CA GLY A 312 5.92 2.27 15.20
C GLY A 312 4.77 1.87 14.29
N LEU A 313 5.07 1.18 13.19
CA LEU A 313 4.07 0.66 12.26
C LEU A 313 3.12 -0.33 12.93
N LEU A 314 3.66 -1.29 13.70
CA LEU A 314 2.82 -2.24 14.44
C LEU A 314 1.87 -1.53 15.41
N LEU A 315 2.39 -0.62 16.24
CA LEU A 315 1.58 0.11 17.21
C LEU A 315 0.50 0.96 16.51
N ALA A 316 0.86 1.71 15.47
CA ALA A 316 -0.09 2.52 14.72
C ALA A 316 -1.21 1.67 14.09
N ALA A 317 -0.86 0.55 13.45
CA ALA A 317 -1.84 -0.34 12.83
C ALA A 317 -2.79 -0.97 13.86
N VAL A 318 -2.27 -1.45 15.00
CA VAL A 318 -3.11 -2.03 16.06
C VAL A 318 -4.02 -0.98 16.69
N LEU A 319 -3.54 0.24 16.96
CA LEU A 319 -4.38 1.32 17.48
C LEU A 319 -5.52 1.67 16.52
N ASN A 320 -5.21 1.71 15.22
CA ASN A 320 -6.19 1.98 14.16
C ASN A 320 -7.25 0.87 14.06
N HIS A 321 -6.88 -0.40 14.24
CA HIS A 321 -7.81 -1.52 14.39
C HIS A 321 -8.80 -1.30 15.56
N PHE A 322 -8.31 -0.78 16.69
CA PHE A 322 -9.16 -0.40 17.83
C PHE A 322 -9.95 0.91 17.64
N GLY A 323 -9.84 1.59 16.49
CA GLY A 323 -10.52 2.87 16.26
C GLY A 323 -9.91 4.06 16.97
N ILE A 324 -8.63 3.96 17.29
CA ILE A 324 -7.83 5.06 17.81
C ILE A 324 -6.96 5.55 16.67
N ASP A 325 -7.41 6.63 16.02
CA ASP A 325 -6.72 7.24 14.89
C ASP A 325 -5.26 7.54 15.26
N SER A 326 -4.34 6.94 14.51
CA SER A 326 -2.91 6.97 14.78
C SER A 326 -2.10 7.06 13.50
N VAL A 327 -1.05 7.87 13.54
CA VAL A 327 -0.14 8.18 12.43
C VAL A 327 1.28 7.77 12.81
N LEU A 328 2.10 7.48 11.79
CA LEU A 328 3.55 7.33 12.00
C LEU A 328 4.23 8.70 11.89
N MET A 329 5.22 8.93 12.73
CA MET A 329 6.11 10.08 12.68
C MET A 329 7.51 9.58 12.38
N VAL A 330 8.15 10.06 11.31
CA VAL A 330 9.51 9.66 10.94
C VAL A 330 10.42 10.87 10.80
N SER A 331 11.70 10.70 11.10
CA SER A 331 12.67 11.79 11.03
C SER A 331 14.04 11.30 10.57
N ASP A 332 14.49 11.80 9.42
CA ASP A 332 15.89 11.66 8.98
C ASP A 332 16.83 12.43 9.90
N VAL A 333 16.41 13.58 10.42
CA VAL A 333 17.21 14.41 11.32
C VAL A 333 17.52 13.69 12.63
N TYR A 334 16.55 12.95 13.17
CA TYR A 334 16.75 12.18 14.41
C TYR A 334 17.13 10.72 14.17
N GLY A 335 17.05 10.23 12.93
CA GLY A 335 17.24 8.82 12.61
C GLY A 335 16.29 7.91 13.40
N HIS A 336 15.05 8.35 13.59
CA HIS A 336 14.10 7.73 14.53
C HIS A 336 12.66 7.85 14.04
N SER A 337 11.79 7.01 14.61
CA SER A 337 10.35 7.04 14.38
C SER A 337 9.51 6.80 15.64
N LEU A 338 8.34 7.42 15.65
CA LEU A 338 7.39 7.45 16.75
C LEU A 338 5.97 7.28 16.22
N VAL A 339 5.02 7.09 17.13
CA VAL A 339 3.59 7.09 16.79
C VAL A 339 2.93 8.34 17.35
N GLY A 340 2.07 8.99 16.57
CA GLY A 340 1.13 9.99 17.05
C GLY A 340 -0.26 9.36 17.18
N THR A 341 -0.96 9.54 18.30
CA THR A 341 -2.29 8.97 18.52
C THR A 341 -3.34 10.00 18.97
N ASP A 342 -4.55 9.92 18.42
CA ASP A 342 -5.67 10.85 18.65
C ASP A 342 -6.42 10.50 19.95
N VAL A 343 -5.76 10.77 21.07
CA VAL A 343 -6.31 10.57 22.42
C VAL A 343 -6.18 11.82 23.28
N VAL A 344 -7.07 11.93 24.27
CA VAL A 344 -7.08 13.04 25.23
C VAL A 344 -5.93 12.94 26.24
N GLY A 345 -5.43 14.10 26.68
CA GLY A 345 -4.59 14.26 27.87
C GLY A 345 -3.25 14.96 27.61
N ASN A 346 -2.40 15.00 28.63
CA ASN A 346 -1.20 15.84 28.62
C ASN A 346 0.01 15.13 28.00
N GLY A 347 0.96 15.92 27.50
CA GLY A 347 2.24 15.47 26.95
C GLY A 347 2.66 16.19 25.67
N ALA A 348 3.77 15.73 25.09
CA ALA A 348 4.25 16.12 23.78
C ALA A 348 3.23 15.76 22.69
N ARG A 349 3.05 16.67 21.75
CA ARG A 349 2.00 16.62 20.73
C ARG A 349 2.58 16.93 19.36
N PHE A 350 2.02 16.29 18.34
CA PHE A 350 2.39 16.47 16.95
C PHE A 350 1.18 16.94 16.14
N ALA A 351 1.28 18.16 15.60
CA ALA A 351 0.24 18.74 14.77
C ALA A 351 0.38 18.23 13.34
N PHE A 352 -0.63 17.50 12.85
CA PHE A 352 -0.61 16.88 11.53
C PHE A 352 -2.04 16.64 11.04
N GLY A 353 -2.31 16.85 9.74
CA GLY A 353 -3.62 16.59 9.15
C GLY A 353 -4.80 17.35 9.78
N GLY A 354 -4.56 18.50 10.43
CA GLY A 354 -5.57 19.26 11.17
C GLY A 354 -5.88 18.72 12.57
N LYS A 355 -5.17 17.69 13.03
CA LYS A 355 -5.27 17.11 14.37
C LYS A 355 -4.00 17.35 15.17
N ASN A 356 -4.06 17.07 16.47
CA ASN A 356 -2.93 17.22 17.37
C ASN A 356 -2.68 15.92 18.15
N TYR A 357 -1.91 15.03 17.54
CA TYR A 357 -1.67 13.67 18.01
C TYR A 357 -0.78 13.66 19.26
N LEU A 358 -1.13 12.85 20.26
CA LEU A 358 -0.27 12.62 21.42
C LEU A 358 0.85 11.64 21.06
N VAL A 359 2.10 11.99 21.37
CA VAL A 359 3.27 11.18 21.00
C VAL A 359 3.34 9.88 21.81
N ALA A 360 3.72 8.80 21.17
CA ALA A 360 3.97 7.48 21.76
C ALA A 360 5.34 6.96 21.28
N GLU A 361 6.29 6.93 22.21
CA GLU A 361 7.68 6.49 22.00
C GLU A 361 7.83 4.99 22.23
N THR A 362 8.10 4.23 21.17
CA THR A 362 8.07 2.76 21.17
C THR A 362 9.38 2.11 21.59
N THR A 363 10.48 2.87 21.66
CA THR A 363 11.82 2.34 21.99
C THR A 363 12.25 2.63 23.41
N ALA A 364 11.84 3.75 23.99
CA ALA A 364 12.12 4.08 25.39
C ALA A 364 10.95 3.66 26.31
N LYS A 365 11.25 3.22 27.53
CA LYS A 365 10.26 2.87 28.56
C LYS A 365 9.69 4.12 29.23
N VAL A 366 8.90 4.89 28.47
CA VAL A 366 8.28 6.14 28.93
C VAL A 366 6.77 6.11 28.71
N ALA A 367 6.05 6.92 29.50
CA ALA A 367 4.61 7.02 29.36
C ALA A 367 4.20 7.68 28.04
N ILE A 368 2.97 7.41 27.59
CA ILE A 368 2.39 8.12 26.45
C ILE A 368 2.37 9.63 26.69
N GLY A 369 2.74 10.40 25.67
CA GLY A 369 2.95 11.85 25.74
C GLY A 369 4.35 12.26 26.19
N MET A 370 5.29 11.31 26.37
CA MET A 370 6.69 11.61 26.66
C MET A 370 7.55 11.36 25.43
N ILE A 371 8.52 12.24 25.21
CA ILE A 371 9.55 12.17 24.16
C ILE A 371 10.83 12.77 24.74
N ASP A 372 11.99 12.35 24.24
CA ASP A 372 13.25 13.02 24.57
C ASP A 372 13.21 14.50 24.14
N ALA A 373 13.64 15.39 25.03
CA ALA A 373 13.62 16.83 24.78
C ALA A 373 14.47 17.24 23.57
N SER A 374 15.54 16.49 23.26
CA SER A 374 16.38 16.71 22.08
C SER A 374 15.68 16.38 20.77
N MET A 375 14.59 15.60 20.83
CA MET A 375 13.80 15.16 19.68
C MET A 375 12.42 15.83 19.60
N ALA A 376 12.11 16.74 20.53
CA ALA A 376 10.77 17.29 20.70
C ALA A 376 10.35 18.36 19.68
N ASP A 377 11.24 18.82 18.80
CA ASP A 377 10.92 19.83 17.77
C ASP A 377 10.05 19.19 16.66
N PRO A 378 8.75 19.55 16.55
CA PRO A 378 7.81 18.92 15.63
C PRO A 378 8.12 19.22 14.16
N ALA A 379 8.89 20.27 13.85
CA ALA A 379 9.23 20.64 12.48
C ALA A 379 10.22 19.67 11.81
N LYS A 380 10.87 18.81 12.60
CA LYS A 380 11.83 17.79 12.14
C LYS A 380 11.20 16.42 11.93
N TRP A 381 9.88 16.32 12.11
CA TRP A 381 9.12 15.09 11.93
C TRP A 381 8.25 15.18 10.68
N ILE A 382 8.27 14.12 9.88
CA ILE A 382 7.36 13.91 8.76
C ILE A 382 6.23 13.01 9.27
N GLY A 383 5.00 13.49 9.13
CA GLY A 383 3.82 12.67 9.43
C GLY A 383 3.44 11.79 8.25
N ILE A 384 3.11 10.54 8.55
CA ILE A 384 2.54 9.58 7.61
C ILE A 384 1.06 9.40 7.97
N ASP A 385 0.17 9.94 7.13
CA ASP A 385 -1.26 9.58 7.20
C ASP A 385 -1.46 8.27 6.45
N PHE A 386 -2.28 7.39 7.02
CA PHE A 386 -2.67 6.14 6.39
C PHE A 386 -4.04 6.31 5.74
N PHE A 387 -4.50 5.32 4.96
CA PHE A 387 -5.83 5.38 4.36
C PHE A 387 -6.89 5.55 5.46
N ARG A 388 -7.61 6.67 5.43
CA ARG A 388 -8.61 7.01 6.44
C ARG A 388 -9.69 5.95 6.49
N HIS A 389 -9.96 5.46 7.70
CA HIS A 389 -11.01 4.48 7.93
C HIS A 389 -12.36 5.20 7.80
N SER A 390 -13.04 5.05 6.66
CA SER A 390 -14.47 5.35 6.61
C SER A 390 -15.17 4.30 7.47
N ARG A 391 -15.63 4.71 8.66
CA ARG A 391 -16.58 3.92 9.46
C ARG A 391 -18.00 4.22 9.03
#